data_AF-A0A4Y7XFI0-F1
#
_entry.id   AF-A0A4Y7XFI0-F1
#
_cell.length_a   1.000
_cell.length_b   1.000
_cell.length_c   1.000
_cell.angle_alpha   90.00
_cell.angle_beta   90.00
_cell.angle_gamma   90.00
#
_symmetry.space_group_name_H-M   'P 1'
#
loop_
_entity.id
_entity.type
_entity.pdbx_description
1 polymer ?
#
loop_
_entity_poly.entity_id
_entity_poly.type
_entity_poly.pdbx_seq_one_letter_code
_entity_poly.pdbx_strand_id
1 'polypeptide(L)'
;MLFNGKPAANTGLHVEQAGAMHHDENEGEDKPDVMSDKDEQVRIQFTQPGQYLIKTSYPQMSYPNSKTGEQPAADVYHYALTITVR
;
A
#
# COMPACT_ATOMS: atom_id res chain seq x y z
N MET A 1 4.21 0.82 8.92
CA MET A 1 5.42 0.54 9.73
C MET A 1 6.33 -0.29 8.86
N LEU A 2 7.55 0.16 8.60
CA LEU A 2 8.57 -0.66 7.96
C LEU A 2 9.12 -1.66 8.98
N PHE A 3 9.79 -2.75 8.56
CA PHE A 3 10.31 -3.78 9.48
C PHE A 3 11.34 -3.21 10.48
N ASN A 4 11.94 -2.06 10.17
CA ASN A 4 12.82 -1.32 11.07
C ASN A 4 12.08 -0.48 12.13
N GLY A 5 10.75 -0.55 12.20
CA GLY A 5 9.91 0.22 13.11
C GLY A 5 9.85 1.72 12.79
N LYS A 6 10.50 2.18 11.73
CA LYS A 6 10.47 3.58 11.33
C LYS A 6 9.21 3.83 10.51
N PRO A 7 8.41 4.82 10.90
CA PRO A 7 7.36 5.34 10.04
C PRO A 7 7.98 6.01 8.81
N ALA A 8 7.21 6.09 7.73
CA ALA A 8 7.66 6.61 6.46
C ALA A 8 6.54 7.43 5.82
N ALA A 9 6.75 8.74 5.73
CA ALA A 9 5.82 9.65 5.07
C ALA A 9 5.69 9.33 3.57
N ASN A 10 4.54 9.68 2.98
CA ASN A 10 4.19 9.39 1.59
C ASN A 10 4.31 7.91 1.21
N THR A 11 3.99 7.01 2.13
CA THR A 11 3.90 5.57 1.84
C THR A 11 2.54 5.28 1.24
N GLY A 12 2.51 4.68 0.05
CA GLY A 12 1.31 4.18 -0.60
C GLY A 12 0.92 2.79 -0.12
N LEU A 13 -0.38 2.59 0.11
CA LEU A 13 -0.95 1.30 0.47
C LEU A 13 -2.04 0.94 -0.52
N HIS A 14 -2.00 -0.30 -0.99
CA HIS A 14 -3.08 -0.94 -1.72
C HIS A 14 -3.91 -1.79 -0.75
N VAL A 15 -5.23 -1.71 -0.83
CA VAL A 15 -6.18 -2.38 0.04
C VAL A 15 -7.19 -3.13 -0.81
N GLU A 16 -7.14 -4.46 -0.77
CA GLU A 16 -8.06 -5.32 -1.52
C GLU A 16 -8.83 -6.24 -0.56
N GLN A 17 -10.08 -6.56 -0.88
CA GLN A 17 -10.81 -7.61 -0.19
C GLN A 17 -10.35 -8.97 -0.72
N ALA A 18 -10.06 -9.92 0.17
CA ALA A 18 -9.55 -11.24 -0.21
C ALA A 18 -10.56 -11.96 -1.12
N GLY A 19 -10.08 -12.47 -2.26
CA GLY A 19 -10.89 -13.17 -3.26
C GLY A 19 -11.61 -12.27 -4.26
N ALA A 20 -11.42 -10.95 -4.22
CA ALA A 20 -11.82 -10.07 -5.32
C ALA A 20 -11.05 -10.46 -6.60
N MET A 21 -11.74 -10.57 -7.73
CA MET A 21 -11.06 -10.78 -9.02
C MET A 21 -10.19 -9.55 -9.31
N HIS A 22 -8.90 -9.79 -9.55
CA HIS A 22 -7.95 -8.73 -9.92
C HIS A 22 -8.51 -7.95 -11.11
N HIS A 23 -8.67 -6.64 -10.94
CA HIS A 23 -8.86 -5.74 -12.09
C HIS A 23 -7.54 -5.71 -12.85
N ASP A 24 -7.60 -5.85 -14.18
CA ASP A 24 -6.45 -5.97 -15.08
C ASP A 24 -5.24 -5.12 -14.66
N GLU A 25 -4.09 -5.78 -14.52
CA GLU A 25 -2.76 -5.20 -14.23
C GLU A 25 -2.26 -4.23 -15.33
N ASN A 26 -3.10 -3.90 -16.32
CA ASN A 26 -2.77 -3.11 -17.51
C ASN A 26 -3.52 -1.78 -17.64
N GLU A 27 -4.43 -1.43 -16.73
CA GLU A 27 -5.16 -0.16 -16.80
C GLU A 27 -4.79 0.82 -15.68
N GLY A 28 -3.75 1.60 -15.95
CA GLY A 28 -3.37 2.76 -15.14
C GLY A 28 -2.31 2.43 -14.09
N GLU A 29 -1.33 3.32 -13.97
CA GLU A 29 -0.24 3.28 -12.99
C GLU A 29 -0.68 2.66 -11.64
N ASP A 30 0.18 1.83 -11.02
CA ASP A 30 0.11 1.29 -9.65
C ASP A 30 -0.10 2.42 -8.62
N LYS A 31 -1.26 3.05 -8.63
CA LYS A 31 -1.60 4.18 -7.80
C LYS A 31 -2.14 3.59 -6.50
N PRO A 32 -1.54 3.94 -5.36
CA PRO A 32 -2.00 3.44 -4.08
C PRO A 32 -3.43 3.92 -3.79
N ASP A 33 -4.22 3.05 -3.18
CA ASP A 33 -5.60 3.36 -2.74
C ASP A 33 -5.60 4.45 -1.67
N VAL A 34 -4.57 4.47 -0.82
CA VAL A 34 -4.37 5.46 0.23
C VAL A 34 -2.89 5.77 0.43
N MET A 35 -2.60 7.03 0.75
CA MET A 35 -1.25 7.51 1.10
C MET A 35 -1.20 7.88 2.58
N SER A 36 -0.07 7.60 3.23
CA SER A 36 0.19 8.13 4.57
C SER A 36 0.35 9.64 4.56
N ASP A 37 -0.17 10.31 5.58
CA ASP A 37 -0.02 11.75 5.75
C ASP A 37 1.41 12.16 6.18
N LYS A 38 1.58 13.45 6.46
CA LYS A 38 2.87 14.05 6.90
C LYS A 38 3.29 13.59 8.29
N ASP A 39 2.33 13.12 9.09
CA ASP A 39 2.54 12.55 10.42
C ASP A 39 2.63 11.01 10.34
N GLU A 40 2.74 10.48 9.12
CA GLU A 40 3.00 9.08 8.81
C GLU A 40 1.85 8.15 9.21
N GLN A 41 0.64 8.70 9.32
CA GLN A 41 -0.59 7.97 9.63
C GLN A 41 -1.40 7.69 8.38
N VAL A 42 -2.15 6.60 8.43
CA VAL A 42 -3.05 6.17 7.35
C VAL A 42 -4.42 5.90 7.96
N ARG A 43 -5.48 6.41 7.31
CA ARG A 43 -6.86 6.13 7.69
C ARG A 43 -7.54 5.36 6.57
N ILE A 44 -7.94 4.12 6.85
CA ILE A 44 -8.71 3.28 5.94
C ILE A 44 -10.10 3.07 6.54
N GLN A 45 -11.14 3.28 5.75
CA GLN A 45 -12.52 3.03 6.16
C GLN A 45 -13.06 1.78 5.47
N PHE A 46 -13.39 0.77 6.27
CA PHE A 46 -14.00 -0.48 5.79
C PHE A 46 -15.52 -0.38 5.90
N THR A 47 -16.22 -0.60 4.79
CA THR A 47 -17.70 -0.53 4.74
C THR A 47 -18.38 -1.88 4.91
N GLN A 48 -17.63 -2.98 4.76
CA GLN A 48 -18.13 -4.34 4.87
C GLN A 48 -17.24 -5.17 5.81
N PRO A 49 -17.80 -6.13 6.57
CA PRO A 49 -16.99 -7.15 7.22
C PRO A 49 -16.33 -8.05 6.17
N GLY A 50 -15.14 -8.57 6.47
CA GLY A 50 -14.42 -9.43 5.55
C GLY A 50 -12.93 -9.56 5.86
N GLN A 51 -12.24 -10.33 5.03
CA GLN A 51 -10.78 -10.40 5.03
C GLN A 51 -10.24 -9.41 4.00
N TYR A 52 -9.25 -8.62 4.40
CA TYR A 52 -8.61 -7.62 3.57
C TYR A 52 -7.11 -7.87 3.52
N LEU A 53 -6.53 -7.78 2.34
CA LEU A 53 -5.08 -7.75 2.13
C LEU A 53 -4.65 -6.30 1.93
N ILE A 54 -3.65 -5.88 2.68
CA ILE A 54 -3.02 -4.57 2.55
C ILE A 54 -1.60 -4.79 2.08
N LYS A 55 -1.24 -4.17 0.96
CA LYS A 55 0.10 -4.25 0.36
C LYS A 55 0.74 -2.87 0.39
N THR A 56 2.04 -2.81 0.67
CA THR A 56 2.80 -1.56 0.60
C THR A 56 4.26 -1.87 0.29
N SER A 57 4.91 -0.94 -0.43
CA SER A 57 6.33 -1.03 -0.76
C SER A 57 7.07 0.21 -0.30
N TYR A 58 8.31 0.04 0.14
CA TYR A 58 9.15 1.16 0.53
C TYR A 58 10.61 0.98 0.11
N PRO A 59 11.26 2.02 -0.45
CA PRO A 59 10.62 3.26 -0.94
C PRO A 59 9.61 2.95 -2.05
N GLN A 60 8.54 3.76 -2.14
CA GLN A 60 7.48 3.52 -3.13
C GLN A 60 8.10 3.52 -4.54
N MET A 61 7.69 2.54 -5.36
CA MET A 61 8.16 2.34 -6.75
C MET A 61 7.89 3.55 -7.67
N SER A 62 7.01 4.45 -7.24
CA SER A 62 6.62 5.63 -8.00
C SER A 62 7.72 6.68 -7.97
N TYR A 63 8.13 7.09 -9.17
CA TYR A 63 9.20 8.01 -9.54
C TYR A 63 10.57 7.34 -9.67
N PRO A 64 11.02 7.03 -10.90
CA PRO A 64 12.45 6.89 -11.12
C PRO A 64 13.11 8.15 -10.54
N ASN A 65 14.16 7.98 -9.74
CA ASN A 65 15.04 9.10 -9.43
C ASN A 65 15.44 9.69 -10.79
N SER A 66 14.95 10.89 -11.10
CA SER A 66 15.10 11.55 -12.39
C SER A 66 16.57 11.88 -12.72
N LYS A 67 17.50 11.46 -11.86
CA LYS A 67 18.95 11.55 -12.05
C LYS A 67 19.61 10.26 -12.55
N THR A 68 19.03 9.07 -12.33
CA THR A 68 19.72 7.80 -12.66
C THR A 68 18.84 6.74 -13.33
N GLY A 69 17.50 6.86 -13.30
CA GLY A 69 16.60 5.87 -13.90
C GLY A 69 16.62 4.49 -13.21
N GLU A 70 17.46 4.31 -12.19
CA GLU A 70 17.50 3.11 -11.37
C GLU A 70 16.42 3.18 -10.30
N GLN A 71 15.61 2.14 -10.25
CA GLN A 71 14.62 1.97 -9.21
C GLN A 71 15.30 1.49 -7.93
N PRO A 72 15.08 2.14 -6.78
CA PRO A 72 15.64 1.67 -5.52
C PRO A 72 15.12 0.26 -5.18
N ALA A 73 15.96 -0.54 -4.52
CA ALA A 73 15.50 -1.79 -3.93
C ALA A 73 14.39 -1.47 -2.93
N ALA A 74 13.20 -2.02 -3.17
CA ALA A 74 12.02 -1.79 -2.34
C ALA A 74 11.70 -3.05 -1.54
N ASP A 75 11.45 -2.86 -0.25
CA ASP A 75 10.88 -3.89 0.60
C ASP A 75 9.36 -3.90 0.41
N VAL A 76 8.77 -5.09 0.22
CA VAL A 76 7.32 -5.26 0.05
C VAL A 76 6.73 -5.93 1.29
N TYR A 77 5.65 -5.35 1.80
CA TYR A 77 4.97 -5.77 3.02
C TYR A 77 3.53 -6.15 2.72
N HIS A 78 3.11 -7.29 3.27
CA HIS A 78 1.75 -7.80 3.15
C HIS A 78 1.13 -7.95 4.54
N TYR A 79 -0.05 -7.37 4.73
CA TYR A 79 -0.83 -7.49 5.96
C TYR A 79 -2.19 -8.10 5.63
N ALA A 80 -2.60 -9.11 6.38
CA ALA A 80 -3.94 -9.67 6.29
C ALA A 80 -4.74 -9.24 7.53
N LEU A 81 -5.86 -8.54 7.32
CA LEU A 81 -6.73 -8.08 8.39
C LEU A 81 -8.13 -8.69 8.24
N THR A 82 -8.69 -9.19 9.35
CA THR A 82 -10.09 -9.61 9.40
C THR A 82 -10.90 -8.52 10.10
N ILE A 83 -11.86 -7.94 9.40
CA ILE A 83 -12.78 -6.93 9.91
C ILE A 83 -14.12 -7.60 10.21
N THR A 84 -14.58 -7.49 11.45
CA THR A 84 -15.90 -7.97 11.90
C THR A 84 -16.71 -6.79 12.40
N VAL A 85 -17.97 -6.67 11.98
CA VAL A 85 -18.92 -5.72 12.54
C VAL A 85 -19.63 -6.39 13.72
N ARG A 86 -19.74 -5.70 14.85
CA ARG A 86 -20.50 -6.14 16.04
C ARG A 86 -21.79 -5.35 16.17
#